data_AF-A0AA44MT81-F1
#
_entry.id   AF-A0AA44MT81-F1
#
_cell.length_a   1.000
_cell.length_b   1.000
_cell.length_c   1.000
_cell.angle_alpha   90.00
_cell.angle_beta   90.00
_cell.angle_gamma   90.00
#
_symmetry.space_group_name_H-M   'P 1'
#
loop_
_entity.id
_entity.type
_entity.pdbx_description
1 polymer ?
#
loop_
_entity_poly.entity_id
_entity_poly.type
_entity_poly.pdbx_seq_one_letter_code
_entity_poly.pdbx_strand_id
1 'polypeptide(L)'
;SAPEGKRKIIGRQFIRAFEGAVRDVLDGKTAEFLVQGTLYPDVVEAGGGSGTANIKSHHNVGGLPDDLKFTLVEPLRLLFKDEVRAVGRELGLPEEIVARQPFPGPGLG
;
A
#
# COMPACT_ATOMS: atom_id res chain seq x y z
N SER A 1 -18.26 -13.23 -13.55
CA SER A 1 -17.79 -11.85 -13.37
C SER A 1 -18.11 -11.39 -11.95
N ALA A 2 -17.33 -11.85 -10.97
CA ALA A 2 -17.47 -11.38 -9.59
C ALA A 2 -16.47 -10.23 -9.35
N PRO A 3 -16.89 -9.10 -8.75
CA PRO A 3 -16.00 -7.98 -8.43
C PRO A 3 -14.69 -8.39 -7.71
N GLU A 4 -14.76 -9.44 -6.90
CA GLU A 4 -13.60 -10.01 -6.21
C GLU A 4 -12.56 -10.61 -7.18
N GLY A 5 -13.00 -11.26 -8.26
CA GLY A 5 -12.12 -11.84 -9.27
C GLY A 5 -11.33 -10.76 -10.01
N LYS A 6 -11.96 -9.63 -10.32
CA LYS A 6 -11.29 -8.46 -10.91
C LYS A 6 -10.24 -7.88 -9.97
N ARG A 7 -10.60 -7.68 -8.70
CA ARG A 7 -9.65 -7.20 -7.68
C ARG A 7 -8.42 -8.11 -7.63
N LYS A 8 -8.60 -9.42 -7.48
CA LYS A 8 -7.50 -10.40 -7.45
C LYS A 8 -6.57 -10.30 -8.67
N ILE A 9 -7.12 -10.12 -9.87
CA ILE A 9 -6.32 -9.95 -11.10
C ILE A 9 -5.52 -8.66 -11.05
N ILE A 10 -6.16 -7.53 -10.71
CA ILE A 10 -5.50 -6.22 -10.65
C ILE A 10 -4.36 -6.22 -9.63
N GLY A 11 -4.58 -6.77 -8.43
CA GLY A 11 -3.54 -6.88 -7.40
C GLY A 11 -2.35 -7.72 -7.86
N ARG A 12 -2.60 -8.84 -8.54
CA ARG A 12 -1.53 -9.67 -9.11
C ARG A 12 -0.72 -8.92 -10.17
N GLN A 13 -1.37 -8.17 -11.05
CA GLN A 13 -0.66 -7.40 -12.08
C GLN A 13 0.14 -6.25 -11.47
N PHE A 14 -0.38 -5.60 -10.43
CA PHE A 14 0.35 -4.58 -9.68
C PHE A 14 1.63 -5.15 -9.07
N ILE A 15 1.56 -6.29 -8.39
CA ILE A 15 2.71 -6.97 -7.79
C ILE A 15 3.77 -7.29 -8.87
N ARG A 16 3.36 -7.89 -9.99
CA ARG A 16 4.29 -8.22 -11.08
C ARG A 16 4.95 -6.98 -11.70
N ALA A 17 4.20 -5.90 -11.87
CA ALA A 17 4.75 -4.65 -12.37
C ALA A 17 5.74 -4.02 -11.37
N PHE A 18 5.41 -4.08 -10.08
CA PHE A 18 6.29 -3.63 -9.00
C PHE A 18 7.59 -4.44 -8.96
N GLU A 19 7.52 -5.77 -9.06
CA GLU A 19 8.71 -6.63 -9.14
C GLU A 19 9.64 -6.27 -10.30
N GLY A 20 9.06 -6.07 -11.49
CA GLY A 20 9.82 -5.63 -12.67
C GLY A 20 10.50 -4.30 -12.42
N ALA A 21 9.76 -3.31 -11.91
CA ALA A 21 10.30 -1.99 -11.60
C ALA A 21 11.41 -2.04 -10.54
N VAL A 22 11.28 -2.88 -9.51
CA VAL A 22 12.32 -3.07 -8.50
C VAL A 22 13.58 -3.65 -9.11
N ARG A 23 13.47 -4.69 -9.95
CA ARG A 23 14.63 -5.29 -10.63
C ARG A 23 15.36 -4.27 -11.50
N ASP A 24 14.61 -3.45 -12.23
CA ASP A 24 15.16 -2.42 -13.12
C ASP A 24 15.83 -1.28 -12.34
N VAL A 25 15.18 -0.79 -11.28
CA VAL A 25 15.69 0.34 -10.47
C VAL A 25 16.90 -0.07 -9.63
N LEU A 26 16.90 -1.29 -9.09
CA LEU A 26 18.00 -1.72 -8.23
C LEU A 26 19.23 -2.14 -9.01
N ASP A 27 19.12 -2.54 -10.29
CA ASP A 27 20.26 -2.89 -11.15
C ASP A 27 21.25 -3.86 -10.46
N GLY A 28 20.71 -4.95 -9.93
CA GLY A 28 21.48 -5.95 -9.17
C GLY A 28 21.82 -5.58 -7.73
N LYS A 29 21.43 -4.40 -7.24
CA LYS A 29 21.49 -4.02 -5.82
C LYS A 29 20.30 -4.58 -5.05
N THR A 30 20.35 -4.47 -3.73
CA THR A 30 19.26 -4.82 -2.84
C THR A 30 18.74 -3.57 -2.14
N ALA A 31 17.43 -3.54 -1.87
CA ALA A 31 16.84 -2.58 -0.94
C ALA A 31 16.42 -3.34 0.32
N GLU A 32 16.74 -2.78 1.47
CA GLU A 32 16.43 -3.38 2.78
C GLU A 32 14.99 -3.11 3.19
N PHE A 33 14.47 -1.92 2.88
CA PHE A 33 13.18 -1.46 3.38
C PHE A 33 12.15 -1.27 2.27
N LEU A 34 10.90 -1.62 2.60
CA LEU A 34 9.72 -1.25 1.84
C LEU A 34 8.87 -0.31 2.69
N VAL A 35 8.70 0.94 2.25
CA VAL A 35 7.91 1.93 2.98
C VAL A 35 6.47 1.91 2.47
N GLN A 36 5.50 1.83 3.37
CA GLN A 36 4.08 1.92 3.05
C GLN A 36 3.40 3.06 3.83
N GLY A 37 2.48 3.75 3.15
CA GLY A 37 1.66 4.81 3.74
C GLY A 37 0.42 4.31 4.51
N THR A 38 0.47 3.12 5.07
CA THR A 38 -0.62 2.48 5.83
C THR A 38 -1.07 3.37 6.99
N LEU A 39 -2.38 3.57 7.15
CA LEU A 39 -2.95 4.42 8.21
C LEU A 39 -3.54 3.59 9.36
N TYR A 40 -3.88 4.23 10.48
CA TYR A 40 -4.50 3.55 11.62
C TYR A 40 -5.83 2.83 11.29
N PRO A 41 -6.77 3.42 10.53
CA PRO A 41 -7.95 2.70 10.08
C PRO A 41 -7.61 1.42 9.31
N ASP A 42 -6.49 1.44 8.57
CA ASP A 42 -6.10 0.29 7.79
C ASP A 42 -5.66 -0.89 8.66
N VAL A 43 -4.99 -0.60 9.78
CA VAL A 43 -4.51 -1.59 10.75
C VAL A 43 -5.68 -2.21 11.52
N VAL A 44 -6.65 -1.39 11.95
CA VAL A 44 -7.83 -1.86 12.69
C VAL A 44 -8.68 -2.80 11.83
N GLU A 45 -8.91 -2.45 10.57
CA GLU A 45 -9.63 -3.31 9.62
C GLU A 45 -8.92 -4.65 9.38
N ALA A 46 -7.59 -4.68 9.45
CA ALA A 46 -6.78 -5.88 9.27
C ALA A 46 -6.77 -6.78 10.54
N GLY A 47 -6.90 -6.20 11.73
CA GLY A 47 -6.86 -6.93 13.01
C GLY A 47 -8.22 -7.45 13.50
N GLY A 48 -9.34 -6.95 12.96
CA GLY A 48 -10.69 -7.29 13.41
C GLY A 48 -11.30 -8.49 12.68
N GLY A 49 -10.97 -9.72 13.10
CA GLY A 49 -11.78 -10.92 12.83
C GLY A 49 -11.09 -12.05 12.06
N SER A 50 -11.40 -13.29 12.43
CA SER A 50 -10.88 -14.56 11.89
C SER A 50 -11.16 -14.83 10.40
N GLY A 51 -11.58 -13.81 9.63
CA GLY A 51 -11.88 -13.90 8.20
C GLY A 51 -11.40 -12.71 7.35
N THR A 52 -10.82 -11.66 7.95
CA THR A 52 -10.44 -10.42 7.25
C THR A 52 -9.00 -10.38 6.75
N ALA A 53 -8.17 -11.35 7.13
CA ALA A 53 -6.80 -11.51 6.60
C ALA A 53 -6.76 -11.60 5.06
N ASN A 54 -7.83 -12.07 4.42
CA ASN A 54 -7.94 -12.16 2.96
C ASN A 54 -8.29 -10.84 2.26
N ILE A 55 -8.71 -9.80 3.01
CA ILE A 55 -9.29 -8.58 2.43
C ILE A 55 -8.21 -7.54 2.05
N LYS A 56 -6.97 -7.68 2.55
CA LYS A 56 -5.87 -6.73 2.25
C LYS A 56 -4.68 -7.28 1.48
N SER A 57 -4.86 -8.30 0.63
CA SER A 57 -3.86 -8.60 -0.41
C SER A 57 -3.59 -7.42 -1.38
N HIS A 58 -4.38 -6.33 -1.29
CA HIS A 58 -4.31 -5.16 -2.17
C HIS A 58 -3.81 -3.85 -1.55
N HIS A 59 -3.68 -3.74 -0.22
CA HIS A 59 -3.35 -2.47 0.46
C HIS A 59 -2.02 -2.54 1.23
N ASN A 60 -1.78 -3.64 1.92
CA ASN A 60 -0.45 -4.02 2.38
C ASN A 60 0.11 -4.97 1.33
N VAL A 61 1.40 -4.92 1.02
CA VAL A 61 1.98 -5.74 -0.07
C VAL A 61 2.10 -7.21 0.35
N GLY A 62 1.01 -7.82 0.83
CA GLY A 62 0.88 -9.21 1.26
C GLY A 62 0.86 -10.21 0.10
N GLY A 63 1.43 -9.84 -1.05
CA GLY A 63 1.58 -10.69 -2.21
C GLY A 63 2.94 -10.57 -2.88
N LEU A 64 3.92 -9.92 -2.25
CA LEU A 64 5.30 -9.99 -2.75
C LEU A 64 5.75 -11.46 -2.73
N PRO A 65 6.51 -11.91 -3.74
CA PRO A 65 7.04 -13.26 -3.72
C PRO A 65 8.06 -13.42 -2.59
N ASP A 66 8.22 -14.65 -2.13
CA ASP A 66 9.05 -15.00 -0.98
C ASP A 66 10.55 -14.66 -1.16
N ASP A 67 10.99 -14.40 -2.40
CA ASP A 67 12.36 -14.01 -2.75
C ASP A 67 12.63 -12.50 -2.58
N LEU A 68 11.58 -11.66 -2.53
CA LEU A 68 11.68 -10.23 -2.26
C LEU A 68 11.62 -9.98 -0.75
N LYS A 69 12.79 -10.05 -0.12
CA LYS A 69 12.94 -9.81 1.32
C LYS A 69 13.10 -8.33 1.61
N PHE A 70 12.00 -7.67 1.97
CA PHE A 70 12.01 -6.33 2.55
C PHE A 70 11.60 -6.35 4.01
N THR A 71 12.20 -5.47 4.79
CA THR A 71 11.66 -5.05 6.07
C THR A 71 10.62 -3.96 5.84
N LEU A 72 9.37 -4.24 6.23
CA LEU A 72 8.27 -3.30 6.08
C LEU A 72 8.38 -2.13 7.08
N VAL A 73 8.23 -0.91 6.59
CA VAL A 73 8.25 0.32 7.38
C VAL A 73 6.96 1.11 7.14
N GLU A 74 6.14 1.28 8.18
CA GLU A 74 4.83 1.92 8.11
C GLU A 74 4.76 3.11 9.10
N PRO A 75 5.34 4.27 8.74
CA PRO A 75 5.49 5.38 9.69
C PRO A 75 4.17 6.04 10.09
N LEU A 76 3.12 5.88 9.27
CA LEU A 76 1.82 6.51 9.47
C LEU A 76 0.78 5.59 10.12
N ARG A 77 1.16 4.36 10.51
CA ARG A 77 0.25 3.29 10.96
C ARG A 77 -0.55 3.62 12.23
N LEU A 78 -0.16 4.66 12.96
CA LEU A 78 -0.83 5.11 14.18
C LEU A 78 -1.65 6.39 13.98
N LEU A 79 -1.72 6.91 12.76
CA LEU A 79 -2.35 8.18 12.44
C LEU A 79 -3.65 7.99 11.66
N PHE A 80 -4.62 8.86 11.93
CA PHE A 80 -5.80 9.08 11.11
C PHE A 80 -5.49 10.02 9.93
N LYS A 81 -6.45 10.10 8.99
CA LYS A 81 -6.27 10.82 7.73
C LYS A 81 -6.05 12.33 7.91
N ASP A 82 -6.74 12.94 8.86
CA ASP A 82 -6.58 14.34 9.24
C ASP A 82 -5.20 14.61 9.86
N GLU A 83 -4.70 13.70 10.70
CA GLU A 83 -3.36 13.78 11.29
C GLU A 83 -2.27 13.65 10.21
N VAL A 84 -2.40 12.71 9.27
CA VAL A 84 -1.47 12.61 8.13
C VAL A 84 -1.48 13.86 7.27
N ARG A 85 -2.64 14.51 7.11
CA ARG A 85 -2.72 15.79 6.41
C ARG A 85 -1.98 16.89 7.16
N ALA A 86 -2.11 16.95 8.49
CA ALA A 86 -1.37 17.89 9.31
C ALA A 86 0.15 17.67 9.19
N VAL A 87 0.61 16.41 9.26
CA VAL A 87 2.02 16.05 9.02
C VAL A 87 2.48 16.49 7.63
N GLY A 88 1.69 16.25 6.59
CA GLY A 88 2.02 16.66 5.22
C GLY A 88 2.20 18.18 5.08
N ARG A 89 1.37 18.98 5.75
CA ARG A 89 1.50 20.46 5.77
C ARG A 89 2.75 20.91 6.50
N GLU A 90 3.06 20.29 7.64
CA GLU A 90 4.27 20.60 8.41
C GLU A 90 5.55 20.28 7.62
N LEU A 91 5.51 19.24 6.79
CA LEU A 91 6.59 18.88 5.86
C LEU A 91 6.66 19.78 4.61
N GLY A 92 5.75 20.76 4.47
CA GLY A 92 5.73 21.69 3.35
C GLY A 92 5.19 21.11 2.05
N LEU A 93 4.40 20.03 2.10
CA LEU A 93 3.75 19.49 0.89
C LEU A 93 2.69 20.47 0.34
N PRO A 94 2.52 20.56 -0.99
CA PRO A 94 1.48 21.40 -1.58
C PRO A 94 0.07 21.03 -1.09
N GLU A 95 -0.77 22.03 -0.81
CA GLU A 95 -2.13 21.78 -0.31
C GLU A 95 -2.97 20.94 -1.28
N GLU A 96 -2.74 21.07 -2.59
CA GLU A 96 -3.40 20.24 -3.61
C GLU A 96 -3.10 18.73 -3.46
N ILE A 97 -1.91 18.37 -2.98
CA ILE A 97 -1.52 16.98 -2.71
C ILE A 97 -2.13 16.52 -1.39
N VAL A 98 -2.03 17.33 -0.34
CA VAL A 98 -2.53 17.01 1.01
C VAL A 98 -4.07 16.89 1.02
N ALA A 99 -4.75 17.78 0.31
CA ALA A 99 -6.22 17.84 0.27
C ALA A 99 -6.85 16.82 -0.70
N ARG A 100 -6.05 16.12 -1.51
CA ARG A 100 -6.54 15.20 -2.55
C ARG A 100 -7.53 14.18 -1.98
N GLN A 101 -8.63 13.96 -2.72
CA GLN A 101 -9.62 12.95 -2.39
C GLN A 101 -9.03 11.54 -2.56
N PRO A 102 -9.41 10.58 -1.70
CA PRO A 102 -8.92 9.22 -1.82
C PRO A 102 -9.39 8.60 -3.14
N PHE A 103 -8.55 7.77 -3.74
CA PHE A 103 -8.85 7.09 -5.00
C PHE A 103 -8.71 5.57 -4.79
N PRO A 104 -9.67 4.75 -5.25
CA PRO A 104 -9.62 3.31 -5.04
C PRO A 104 -8.46 2.67 -5.83
N GLY A 105 -7.82 1.65 -5.26
CA GLY A 105 -6.70 0.93 -5.91
C GLY A 105 -7.04 0.32 -7.28
N PRO A 106 -8.23 -0.31 -7.47
CA PRO A 106 -8.69 -0.75 -8.79
C PRO A 106 -9.06 0.38 -9.76
N GLY A 107 -9.00 1.64 -9.32
CA GLY A 107 -9.48 2.78 -10.07
C GLY A 107 -10.96 2.64 -10.45
N LEU A 108 -11.26 2.80 -11.74
CA LEU A 108 -12.61 2.72 -12.29
C LEU A 108 -13.03 1.29 -12.70
N GLY A 109 -12.21 0.27 -12.41
CA GLY A 109 -12.26 -1.09 -13.00
C GLY A 109 -13.10 -2.14 -12.26
#